data_AF-Q6H624-F1
#
_entry.id   AF-Q6H624-F1
#
_cell.length_a   1.000
_cell.length_b   1.000
_cell.length_c   1.000
_cell.angle_alpha   90.00
_cell.angle_beta   90.00
_cell.angle_gamma   90.00
#
_symmetry.space_group_name_H-M   'P 1'
#
loop_
_entity.id
_entity.type
_entity.pdbx_description
1 polymer ?
#
loop_
_entity_poly.entity_id
_entity_poly.type
_entity_poly.pdbx_seq_one_letter_code
_entity_poly.pdbx_strand_id
1 'polypeptide(L)'
;MVAKKPRVVVVGAGISCLTAAHRLCGAGGDKFEVAVVEAGDRVDCRILTSEFAGHRVEMGATWVQGVVGSPVYALARDAGAIGEEGGGLPYERMDGFPDRVLTVAEGGEVVDADTVAGPIEELYRGMIEAARDGEAGGGGGVEEYLRRGLRAYQAARSAGGGGKELEEVEEALLAMHINLERTDTSADDLDLTTEGEYRDFPNPEQAFVVSLTNGSHI
;
A
#
# COMPACT_ATOMS: atom_id res chain seq x y z
N MET A 1 17.97 41.11 12.74
CA MET A 1 18.05 39.66 13.05
C MET A 1 17.75 38.90 11.78
N VAL A 2 18.66 38.05 11.29
CA VAL A 2 18.35 37.16 10.16
C VAL A 2 17.41 36.09 10.68
N ALA A 3 16.20 36.00 10.13
CA ALA A 3 15.24 34.97 10.50
C ALA A 3 15.82 33.60 10.11
N LYS A 4 15.89 32.67 11.06
CA LYS A 4 16.35 31.30 10.81
C LYS A 4 15.27 30.56 10.02
N LYS A 5 15.66 29.91 8.91
CA LYS A 5 14.72 29.11 8.10
C LYS A 5 14.14 27.97 8.96
N PRO A 6 12.83 27.71 8.93
CA PRO A 6 12.25 26.49 9.46
C PRO A 6 12.92 25.26 8.84
N ARG A 7 13.23 24.27 9.68
CA ARG A 7 13.80 22.99 9.25
C ARG A 7 12.68 22.00 9.06
N VAL A 8 12.65 21.34 7.91
CA VAL A 8 11.67 20.29 7.57
C VAL A 8 12.44 19.00 7.35
N VAL A 9 12.09 17.96 8.10
CA VAL A 9 12.64 16.63 7.91
C VAL A 9 11.58 15.79 7.21
N VAL A 10 11.94 15.23 6.06
CA VAL A 10 11.13 14.25 5.34
C VAL A 10 11.70 12.86 5.65
N VAL A 11 10.84 11.96 6.14
CA VAL A 11 11.24 10.61 6.57
C VAL A 11 10.89 9.62 5.47
N GLY A 12 11.87 8.85 5.03
CA GLY A 12 11.84 8.00 3.83
C GLY A 12 12.34 8.74 2.58
N ALA A 13 12.98 8.01 1.68
CA ALA A 13 13.49 8.47 0.39
C ALA A 13 12.82 7.75 -0.79
N GLY A 14 11.55 7.36 -0.63
CA GLY A 14 10.68 6.86 -1.70
C GLY A 14 10.10 7.97 -2.58
N ILE A 15 9.41 7.59 -3.66
CA ILE A 15 8.87 8.54 -4.65
C ILE A 15 7.96 9.62 -4.03
N SER A 16 7.13 9.29 -3.03
CA SER A 16 6.25 10.23 -2.33
C SER A 16 7.05 11.27 -1.55
N CYS A 17 8.02 10.82 -0.76
CA CYS A 17 8.89 11.66 0.06
C CYS A 17 9.83 12.52 -0.78
N LEU A 18 10.42 11.95 -1.84
CA LEU A 18 11.23 12.72 -2.79
C LEU A 18 10.40 13.77 -3.51
N THR A 19 9.14 13.45 -3.87
CA THR A 19 8.20 14.44 -4.43
C THR A 19 7.88 15.54 -3.43
N ALA A 20 7.66 15.21 -2.16
CA ALA A 20 7.42 16.17 -1.08
C ALA A 20 8.61 17.14 -0.94
N ALA A 21 9.82 16.59 -0.82
CA ALA A 21 11.05 17.35 -0.74
C ALA A 21 11.25 18.25 -1.97
N HIS A 22 11.01 17.71 -3.17
CA HIS A 22 11.08 18.46 -4.42
C HIS A 22 10.12 19.66 -4.44
N ARG A 23 8.85 19.45 -4.04
CA ARG A 23 7.85 20.52 -3.95
C ARG A 23 8.20 21.57 -2.91
N LEU A 24 8.71 21.17 -1.74
CA LEU A 24 9.16 22.10 -0.69
C LEU A 24 10.34 22.97 -1.18
N CYS A 25 11.30 22.37 -1.88
CA CYS A 25 12.40 23.09 -2.51
C CYS A 25 11.91 24.05 -3.61
N GLY A 26 10.93 23.64 -4.43
CA GLY A 26 10.36 24.46 -5.51
C GLY A 26 9.48 25.62 -5.04
N ALA A 27 8.68 25.44 -3.97
CA ALA A 27 7.81 26.48 -3.41
C ALA A 27 8.56 27.61 -2.67
N GLY A 28 9.87 27.42 -2.50
CA GLY A 28 10.82 28.41 -2.02
C GLY A 28 11.88 27.79 -1.14
N GLY A 29 12.92 27.19 -1.73
CA GLY A 29 14.11 26.69 -1.02
C GLY A 29 14.84 27.75 -0.17
N ASP A 30 14.51 29.03 -0.38
CA ASP A 30 14.95 30.12 0.47
C ASP A 30 14.15 30.25 1.78
N LYS A 31 13.00 29.59 1.87
CA LYS A 31 12.10 29.63 3.03
C LYS A 31 12.33 28.48 3.98
N PHE A 32 12.75 27.31 3.49
CA PHE A 32 12.91 26.09 4.28
C PHE A 32 14.32 25.52 4.17
N GLU A 33 14.78 24.88 5.24
CA GLU A 33 15.92 23.96 5.19
C GLU A 33 15.36 22.54 5.20
N VAL A 34 15.45 21.83 4.08
CA VAL A 34 14.85 20.50 3.91
C VAL A 34 15.93 19.43 4.03
N ALA A 35 15.70 18.43 4.88
CA ALA A 35 16.52 17.23 4.97
C ALA A 35 15.65 16.00 4.71
N VAL A 36 16.15 15.06 3.91
CA VAL A 36 15.53 13.74 3.72
C VAL A 36 16.35 12.73 4.51
N VAL A 37 15.69 11.89 5.30
CA VAL A 37 16.31 10.79 6.04
C VAL A 37 15.71 9.47 5.60
N GLU A 38 16.54 8.47 5.35
CA GLU A 38 16.14 7.13 4.92
C GLU A 38 16.71 6.12 5.91
N ALA A 39 15.91 5.10 6.26
CA ALA A 39 16.33 4.08 7.21
C ALA A 39 17.20 3.00 6.53
N GLY A 40 16.92 2.74 5.25
CA GLY A 40 17.70 1.83 4.42
C GLY A 40 19.00 2.43 3.88
N ASP A 41 19.77 1.60 3.18
CA ASP A 41 20.99 1.98 2.47
C ASP A 41 20.72 2.42 1.02
N ARG A 42 19.45 2.51 0.62
CA ARG A 42 19.01 2.78 -0.74
C ARG A 42 17.80 3.71 -0.76
N VAL A 43 17.74 4.56 -1.78
CA VAL A 43 16.58 5.39 -2.12
C VAL A 43 15.49 4.58 -2.85
N ASP A 44 14.33 5.20 -3.09
CA ASP A 44 13.20 4.69 -3.90
C ASP A 44 12.33 3.59 -3.26
N CYS A 45 12.67 3.13 -2.04
CA CYS A 45 11.86 2.21 -1.23
C CYS A 45 11.30 1.01 -2.04
N ARG A 46 10.01 1.00 -2.38
CA ARG A 46 9.33 -0.09 -3.10
C ARG A 46 9.51 -0.08 -4.62
N ILE A 47 10.27 0.86 -5.18
CA ILE A 47 10.73 0.80 -6.57
C ILE A 47 12.15 0.26 -6.52
N LEU A 48 12.39 -0.90 -7.12
CA LEU A 48 13.66 -1.63 -7.00
C LEU A 48 13.94 -2.44 -8.28
N THR A 49 14.82 -1.92 -9.12
CA THR A 49 15.40 -2.72 -10.19
C THR A 49 16.64 -3.44 -9.69
N SER A 50 16.72 -4.76 -9.91
CA SER A 50 17.87 -5.61 -9.64
C SER A 50 18.45 -6.17 -10.95
N GLU A 51 19.67 -6.71 -10.89
CA GLU A 51 20.26 -7.49 -11.99
C GLU A 51 20.24 -8.97 -11.64
N PHE A 52 19.66 -9.77 -12.53
CA PHE A 52 19.61 -11.23 -12.42
C PHE A 52 20.01 -11.85 -13.75
N ALA A 53 21.03 -12.72 -13.74
CA ALA A 53 21.55 -13.39 -14.93
C ALA A 53 21.90 -12.46 -16.10
N GLY A 54 22.38 -11.24 -15.82
CA GLY A 54 22.70 -10.23 -16.84
C GLY A 54 21.48 -9.46 -17.39
N HIS A 55 20.31 -9.67 -16.81
CA HIS A 55 19.07 -8.96 -17.14
C HIS A 55 18.64 -8.06 -16.00
N ARG A 56 18.07 -6.90 -16.32
CA ARG A 56 17.41 -6.05 -15.32
C ARG A 56 16.03 -6.62 -15.03
N VAL A 57 15.72 -6.83 -13.76
CA VAL A 57 14.45 -7.35 -13.26
C VAL A 57 13.90 -6.37 -12.23
N GLU A 58 12.64 -5.97 -12.37
CA GLU A 58 11.98 -5.14 -11.37
C GLU A 58 11.46 -6.02 -10.24
N MET A 59 11.96 -5.77 -9.04
CA MET A 59 11.58 -6.46 -7.80
C MET A 59 10.49 -5.69 -7.04
N GLY A 60 10.19 -4.46 -7.48
CA GLY A 60 9.20 -3.57 -6.90
C GLY A 60 8.11 -3.19 -7.90
N ALA A 61 7.94 -1.90 -8.13
CA ALA A 61 6.91 -1.35 -9.03
C ALA A 61 7.12 -1.79 -10.50
N THR A 62 6.42 -2.83 -10.92
CA THR A 62 6.65 -3.50 -12.21
C THR A 62 5.89 -2.89 -13.39
N TRP A 63 4.78 -2.20 -13.14
CA TRP A 63 3.99 -1.57 -14.20
C TRP A 63 3.41 -0.21 -13.78
N VAL A 64 3.10 0.63 -14.77
CA VAL A 64 2.31 1.86 -14.58
C VAL A 64 0.88 1.57 -14.99
N GLN A 65 -0.06 1.68 -14.05
CA GLN A 65 -1.47 1.46 -14.35
C GLN A 65 -2.07 2.68 -15.06
N GLY A 66 -2.70 2.42 -16.22
CA GLY A 66 -3.43 3.42 -17.00
C GLY A 66 -2.54 4.40 -17.76
N VAL A 67 -2.96 4.74 -18.98
CA VAL A 67 -2.28 5.72 -19.85
C VAL A 67 -2.96 7.09 -19.76
N VAL A 68 -4.30 7.12 -19.86
CA VAL A 68 -5.08 8.35 -19.87
C VAL A 68 -5.30 8.84 -18.44
N GLY A 69 -4.90 10.09 -18.16
CA GLY A 69 -5.11 10.73 -16.86
C GLY A 69 -4.18 10.27 -15.75
N SER A 70 -3.28 9.31 -16.00
CA SER A 70 -2.31 8.84 -15.01
C SER A 70 -1.16 9.84 -14.84
N PRO A 71 -0.98 10.47 -13.66
CA PRO A 71 0.16 11.36 -13.41
C PRO A 71 1.48 10.58 -13.42
N VAL A 72 1.46 9.31 -13.02
CA VAL A 72 2.64 8.43 -13.06
C VAL A 72 3.06 8.15 -14.50
N TYR A 73 2.11 7.90 -15.41
CA TYR A 73 2.41 7.70 -16.83
C TYR A 73 3.02 8.96 -17.46
N ALA A 74 2.47 10.14 -17.15
CA ALA A 74 3.01 11.41 -17.63
C ALA A 74 4.46 11.60 -17.15
N LEU A 75 4.75 11.37 -15.87
CA LEU A 75 6.10 11.44 -15.32
C LEU A 75 7.05 10.43 -15.96
N ALA A 76 6.61 9.17 -16.14
CA ALA A 76 7.43 8.14 -16.76
C ALA A 76 7.75 8.47 -18.23
N ARG A 77 6.79 9.01 -18.98
CA ARG A 77 7.00 9.50 -20.35
C ARG A 77 7.98 10.67 -20.37
N ASP A 78 7.79 11.66 -19.51
CA ASP A 78 8.64 12.86 -19.45
C ASP A 78 10.08 12.52 -19.02
N ALA A 79 10.25 11.45 -18.24
CA ALA A 79 11.55 10.88 -17.88
C ALA A 79 12.17 9.99 -18.97
N GLY A 80 11.48 9.74 -20.09
CA GLY A 80 11.92 8.82 -21.13
C GLY A 80 11.93 7.34 -20.70
N ALA A 81 11.22 6.99 -19.63
CA ALA A 81 11.12 5.64 -19.11
C ALA A 81 10.08 4.78 -19.85
N ILE A 82 9.19 5.40 -20.62
CA ILE A 82 8.26 4.73 -21.52
C ILE A 82 8.83 4.81 -22.95
N GLY A 83 8.99 3.67 -23.63
CA GLY A 83 9.48 3.63 -25.01
C GLY A 83 8.53 4.32 -26.00
N GLU A 84 9.05 4.80 -27.14
CA GLU A 84 8.26 5.52 -28.16
C GLU A 84 7.10 4.68 -28.75
N GLU A 85 7.13 3.35 -28.60
CA GLU A 85 6.06 2.45 -29.04
C GLU A 85 4.79 2.52 -28.17
N GLY A 86 4.84 3.14 -26.97
CA GLY A 86 3.73 3.18 -26.01
C GLY A 86 2.52 4.03 -26.41
N GLY A 87 2.60 4.80 -27.51
CA GLY A 87 1.50 5.66 -27.96
C GLY A 87 0.31 4.94 -28.59
N GLY A 88 0.43 3.63 -28.85
CA GLY A 88 -0.63 2.83 -29.50
C GLY A 88 -0.71 1.37 -29.06
N LEU A 89 0.04 0.96 -28.04
CA LEU A 89 -0.06 -0.40 -27.50
C LEU A 89 -1.36 -0.53 -26.67
N PRO A 90 -2.09 -1.64 -26.80
CA PRO A 90 -3.21 -1.92 -25.93
C PRO A 90 -2.71 -1.97 -24.48
N TYR A 91 -3.30 -1.16 -23.61
CA TYR A 91 -3.10 -1.26 -22.17
C TYR A 91 -4.21 -2.10 -21.55
N GLU A 92 -4.00 -2.59 -20.32
CA GLU A 92 -4.97 -3.44 -19.65
C GLU A 92 -6.38 -2.82 -19.66
N ARG A 93 -7.37 -3.66 -19.97
CA ARG A 93 -8.81 -3.35 -19.86
C ARG A 93 -9.32 -2.26 -20.80
N MET A 94 -8.77 -2.13 -22.01
CA MET A 94 -9.39 -1.35 -23.08
C MET A 94 -10.80 -1.85 -23.47
N ASP A 95 -11.15 -3.07 -23.09
CA ASP A 95 -12.44 -3.74 -23.26
C ASP A 95 -13.40 -3.56 -22.06
N GLY A 96 -12.99 -2.85 -21.00
CA GLY A 96 -13.83 -2.48 -19.86
C GLY A 96 -13.51 -3.22 -18.56
N PHE A 97 -14.23 -2.85 -17.50
CA PHE A 97 -14.17 -3.52 -16.20
C PHE A 97 -15.32 -4.52 -16.10
N PRO A 98 -15.10 -5.71 -15.49
CA PRO A 98 -16.22 -6.59 -15.17
C PRO A 98 -17.18 -5.90 -14.20
N ASP A 99 -18.48 -6.18 -14.32
CA ASP A 99 -19.52 -5.64 -13.44
C ASP A 99 -19.35 -6.08 -11.96
N ARG A 100 -18.50 -7.08 -11.71
CA ARG A 100 -18.19 -7.60 -10.38
C ARG A 100 -16.70 -7.93 -10.24
N VAL A 101 -16.21 -7.88 -9.00
CA VAL A 101 -14.88 -8.38 -8.65
C VAL A 101 -14.85 -9.90 -8.86
N LEU A 102 -13.77 -10.38 -9.47
CA LEU A 102 -13.55 -11.79 -9.75
C LEU A 102 -12.31 -12.24 -8.98
N THR A 103 -12.48 -13.20 -8.07
CA THR A 103 -11.36 -13.83 -7.37
C THR A 103 -11.10 -15.20 -7.97
N VAL A 104 -9.85 -15.46 -8.33
CA VAL A 104 -9.44 -16.67 -9.04
C VAL A 104 -8.30 -17.31 -8.27
N ALA A 105 -8.46 -18.58 -7.93
CA ALA A 105 -7.44 -19.38 -7.25
C ALA A 105 -6.32 -19.78 -8.22
N GLU A 106 -5.20 -20.25 -7.66
CA GLU A 106 -4.14 -20.84 -8.45
C GLU A 106 -4.70 -22.00 -9.31
N GLY A 107 -4.42 -21.99 -10.61
CA GLY A 107 -5.01 -22.94 -11.56
C GLY A 107 -6.21 -22.42 -12.36
N GLY A 108 -6.69 -21.20 -12.06
CA GLY A 108 -7.71 -20.53 -12.87
C GLY A 108 -9.16 -20.79 -12.42
N GLU A 109 -9.35 -21.44 -11.28
CA GLU A 109 -10.67 -21.71 -10.72
C GLU A 109 -11.26 -20.45 -10.08
N VAL A 110 -12.52 -20.16 -10.41
CA VAL A 110 -13.22 -19.00 -9.83
C VAL A 110 -13.68 -19.32 -8.42
N VAL A 111 -13.26 -18.52 -7.45
CA VAL A 111 -13.72 -18.60 -6.06
C VAL A 111 -15.12 -18.01 -5.96
N ASP A 112 -16.01 -18.69 -5.26
CA ASP A 112 -17.39 -18.23 -5.09
C ASP A 112 -17.42 -16.91 -4.29
N ALA A 113 -17.97 -15.87 -4.92
CA ALA A 113 -17.95 -14.53 -4.38
C ALA A 113 -18.82 -14.38 -3.13
N ASP A 114 -19.98 -15.05 -3.11
CA ASP A 114 -21.00 -14.83 -2.07
C ASP A 114 -20.74 -15.70 -0.83
N THR A 115 -20.17 -16.89 -1.03
CA THR A 115 -20.02 -17.89 0.03
C THR A 115 -18.59 -18.05 0.54
N VAL A 116 -17.59 -17.57 -0.21
CA VAL A 116 -16.17 -17.70 0.18
C VAL A 116 -15.45 -16.35 0.20
N ALA A 117 -15.37 -15.63 -0.93
CA ALA A 117 -14.57 -14.40 -1.00
C ALA A 117 -15.18 -13.26 -0.17
N GLY A 118 -16.48 -12.98 -0.34
CA GLY A 118 -17.21 -11.91 0.34
C GLY A 118 -17.14 -12.01 1.87
N PRO A 119 -17.40 -13.19 2.48
CA PRO A 119 -17.27 -13.35 3.93
C PRO A 119 -15.87 -13.04 4.48
N ILE A 120 -14.81 -13.36 3.74
CA ILE A 120 -13.43 -13.04 4.15
C ILE A 120 -13.13 -11.54 3.98
N GLU A 121 -13.63 -10.92 2.93
CA GLU A 121 -13.55 -9.46 2.74
C GLU A 121 -14.28 -8.70 3.87
N GLU A 122 -15.50 -9.13 4.21
CA GLU A 122 -16.27 -8.55 5.31
C GLU A 122 -15.56 -8.71 6.66
N LEU A 123 -14.99 -9.90 6.93
CA LEU A 123 -14.17 -10.15 8.11
C LEU A 123 -12.98 -9.19 8.16
N TYR A 124 -12.20 -9.10 7.08
CA TYR A 124 -11.05 -8.21 7.00
C TYR A 124 -11.44 -6.75 7.26
N ARG A 125 -12.45 -6.24 6.54
CA ARG A 125 -12.89 -4.84 6.66
C ARG A 125 -13.34 -4.53 8.08
N GLY A 126 -14.17 -5.38 8.68
CA GLY A 126 -14.64 -5.18 10.04
C GLY A 126 -13.52 -5.20 11.08
N MET A 127 -12.49 -6.01 10.86
CA MET A 127 -11.32 -6.03 11.73
C MET A 127 -10.43 -4.80 11.57
N ILE A 128 -10.17 -4.34 10.35
CA ILE A 128 -9.41 -3.09 10.13
C ILE A 128 -10.15 -1.89 10.71
N GLU A 129 -11.46 -1.80 10.52
CA GLU A 129 -12.30 -0.76 11.14
C GLU A 129 -12.16 -0.79 12.68
N ALA A 130 -12.28 -1.97 13.30
CA ALA A 130 -12.10 -2.12 14.74
C ALA A 130 -10.67 -1.76 15.20
N ALA A 131 -9.63 -2.05 14.41
CA ALA A 131 -8.27 -1.63 14.72
C ALA A 131 -8.12 -0.11 14.68
N ARG A 132 -8.67 0.53 13.64
CA ARG A 132 -8.63 1.99 13.45
C ARG A 132 -9.45 2.75 14.51
N ASP A 133 -10.52 2.14 15.00
CA ASP A 133 -11.34 2.69 16.10
C ASP A 133 -10.75 2.41 17.50
N GLY A 134 -9.63 1.68 17.59
CA GLY A 134 -8.98 1.32 18.84
C GLY A 134 -9.73 0.24 19.64
N GLU A 135 -10.62 -0.50 18.99
CA GLU A 135 -11.41 -1.60 19.55
C GLU A 135 -10.72 -2.96 19.39
N ALA A 136 -9.61 -3.02 18.63
CA ALA A 136 -8.82 -4.24 18.48
C ALA A 136 -8.22 -4.69 19.83
N GLY A 137 -8.72 -5.80 20.34
CA GLY A 137 -8.22 -6.43 21.56
C GLY A 137 -7.02 -7.33 21.29
N GLY A 138 -6.09 -7.39 22.25
CA GLY A 138 -4.86 -8.19 22.19
C GLY A 138 -3.78 -7.51 21.36
N GLY A 139 -2.66 -7.12 21.98
CA GLY A 139 -1.57 -6.41 21.31
C GLY A 139 -0.89 -7.21 20.18
N GLY A 140 0.13 -6.59 19.58
CA GLY A 140 0.83 -7.13 18.41
C GLY A 140 0.60 -6.28 17.16
N GLY A 141 0.99 -6.84 16.01
CA GLY A 141 0.80 -6.23 14.70
C GLY A 141 -0.59 -6.47 14.11
N VAL A 142 -0.95 -5.66 13.11
CA VAL A 142 -2.18 -5.79 12.33
C VAL A 142 -2.26 -7.17 11.66
N GLU A 143 -1.15 -7.68 11.12
CA GLU A 143 -1.15 -9.01 10.51
C GLU A 143 -1.50 -10.12 11.51
N GLU A 144 -0.89 -10.10 12.71
CA GLU A 144 -1.15 -11.09 13.74
C GLU A 144 -2.63 -11.05 14.18
N TYR A 145 -3.17 -9.84 14.33
CA TYR A 145 -4.56 -9.61 14.69
C TYR A 145 -5.51 -10.20 13.64
N LEU A 146 -5.31 -9.89 12.35
CA LEU A 146 -6.11 -10.42 11.25
C LEU A 146 -6.05 -11.96 11.18
N ARG A 147 -4.86 -12.55 11.31
CA ARG A 147 -4.70 -14.01 11.33
C ARG A 147 -5.39 -14.66 12.53
N ARG A 148 -5.43 -13.99 13.69
CA ARG A 148 -6.19 -14.46 14.87
C ARG A 148 -7.69 -14.46 14.59
N GLY A 149 -8.20 -13.42 13.93
CA GLY A 149 -9.60 -13.33 13.53
C GLY A 149 -10.02 -14.44 12.58
N LEU A 150 -9.21 -14.71 11.55
CA LEU A 150 -9.49 -15.82 10.62
C LEU A 150 -9.53 -17.18 11.32
N ARG A 151 -8.58 -17.46 12.22
CA ARG A 151 -8.63 -18.69 13.02
C ARG A 151 -9.91 -18.81 13.84
N ALA A 152 -10.39 -17.71 14.43
CA ALA A 152 -11.63 -17.70 15.17
C ALA A 152 -12.86 -17.92 14.26
N TYR A 153 -12.86 -17.30 13.08
CA TYR A 153 -13.88 -17.49 12.04
C TYR A 153 -13.97 -18.96 11.59
N GLN A 154 -12.83 -19.58 11.26
CA GLN A 154 -12.74 -20.98 10.85
C GLN A 154 -13.16 -21.94 11.97
N ALA A 155 -12.76 -21.66 13.21
CA ALA A 155 -13.16 -22.46 14.37
C ALA A 155 -14.68 -22.41 14.62
N ALA A 156 -15.30 -21.25 14.45
CA ALA A 156 -16.75 -21.10 14.55
C ALA A 156 -17.49 -21.88 13.45
N ARG A 157 -16.93 -21.94 12.23
CA ARG A 157 -17.44 -22.73 11.11
C ARG A 157 -17.26 -24.24 11.30
N SER A 158 -16.13 -24.67 11.86
CA SER A 158 -15.78 -26.10 12.06
C SER A 158 -16.75 -26.85 12.99
N ALA A 159 -17.51 -26.14 13.83
CA ALA A 159 -18.65 -26.71 14.55
C ALA A 159 -19.84 -27.12 13.63
N GLY A 160 -19.81 -26.75 12.34
CA GLY A 160 -20.84 -26.96 11.32
C GLY A 160 -20.34 -27.54 9.97
N GLY A 161 -19.07 -27.91 9.84
CA GLY A 161 -18.52 -28.57 8.65
C GLY A 161 -17.63 -27.68 7.77
N GLY A 162 -16.35 -28.06 7.65
CA GLY A 162 -15.35 -27.36 6.86
C GLY A 162 -14.28 -28.30 6.32
N GLY A 163 -13.94 -28.16 5.04
CA GLY A 163 -12.84 -28.89 4.41
C GLY A 163 -11.53 -28.12 4.47
N LYS A 164 -10.40 -28.84 4.55
CA LYS A 164 -9.05 -28.26 4.58
C LYS A 164 -8.75 -27.36 3.38
N GLU A 165 -9.22 -27.74 2.19
CA GLU A 165 -9.06 -26.95 0.96
C GLU A 165 -9.73 -25.57 1.06
N LEU A 166 -10.90 -25.48 1.69
CA LEU A 166 -11.58 -24.20 1.90
C LEU A 166 -10.80 -23.30 2.86
N GLU A 167 -10.24 -23.87 3.94
CA GLU A 167 -9.41 -23.10 4.89
C GLU A 167 -8.16 -22.53 4.22
N GLU A 168 -7.51 -23.31 3.34
CA GLU A 168 -6.36 -22.84 2.56
C GLU A 168 -6.74 -21.70 1.60
N VAL A 169 -7.92 -21.75 0.97
CA VAL A 169 -8.43 -20.66 0.13
C VAL A 169 -8.74 -19.40 0.96
N GLU A 170 -9.37 -19.55 2.12
CA GLU A 170 -9.66 -18.43 3.04
C GLU A 170 -8.36 -17.78 3.56
N GLU A 171 -7.33 -18.58 3.87
CA GLU A 171 -6.00 -18.07 4.24
C GLU A 171 -5.35 -17.28 3.11
N ALA A 172 -5.44 -17.76 1.87
CA ALA A 172 -4.92 -17.06 0.70
C ALA A 172 -5.67 -15.74 0.45
N LEU A 173 -6.99 -15.72 0.61
CA LEU A 173 -7.81 -14.51 0.52
C LEU A 173 -7.42 -13.48 1.59
N LEU A 174 -7.24 -13.90 2.84
CA LEU A 174 -6.78 -12.99 3.88
C LEU A 174 -5.36 -12.47 3.59
N ALA A 175 -4.46 -13.33 3.10
CA ALA A 175 -3.11 -12.92 2.73
C ALA A 175 -3.13 -11.86 1.60
N MET A 176 -4.05 -11.97 0.64
CA MET A 176 -4.28 -10.94 -0.37
C MET A 176 -4.66 -9.60 0.26
N HIS A 177 -5.61 -9.59 1.21
CA HIS A 177 -6.01 -8.37 1.92
C HIS A 177 -4.89 -7.78 2.81
N ILE A 178 -4.10 -8.62 3.48
CA ILE A 178 -2.92 -8.16 4.23
C ILE A 178 -1.92 -7.47 3.29
N ASN A 179 -1.69 -8.01 2.09
CA ASN A 179 -0.81 -7.38 1.11
C ASN A 179 -1.39 -6.06 0.56
N LEU A 180 -2.71 -5.95 0.46
CA LEU A 180 -3.38 -4.68 0.14
C LEU A 180 -3.13 -3.65 1.25
N GLU A 181 -3.30 -4.02 2.53
CA GLU A 181 -3.05 -3.13 3.66
C GLU A 181 -1.61 -2.61 3.68
N ARG A 182 -0.62 -3.47 3.38
CA ARG A 182 0.79 -3.05 3.22
C ARG A 182 1.00 -2.06 2.08
N THR A 183 0.18 -2.16 1.05
CA THR A 183 0.22 -1.24 -0.08
C THR A 183 -0.27 0.14 0.36
N ASP A 184 -1.42 0.19 1.02
CA ASP A 184 -2.11 1.40 1.46
C ASP A 184 -1.36 2.12 2.59
N THR A 185 -0.97 1.40 3.63
CA THR A 185 -0.21 1.94 4.76
C THR A 185 1.24 2.24 4.42
N SER A 186 1.77 1.61 3.36
CA SER A 186 3.18 1.63 3.00
C SER A 186 4.11 1.06 4.09
N ALA A 187 3.58 0.24 4.98
CA ALA A 187 4.30 -0.42 6.07
C ALA A 187 4.19 -1.95 5.94
N ASP A 188 5.23 -2.67 6.37
CA ASP A 188 5.22 -4.14 6.33
C ASP A 188 4.28 -4.74 7.38
N ASP A 189 4.27 -4.17 8.59
CA ASP A 189 3.32 -4.47 9.65
C ASP A 189 3.28 -3.27 10.60
N LEU A 190 2.08 -2.73 10.85
CA LEU A 190 1.87 -1.70 11.86
C LEU A 190 1.43 -2.35 13.16
N ASP A 191 1.88 -1.81 14.29
CA ASP A 191 1.24 -2.16 15.55
C ASP A 191 -0.19 -1.59 15.58
N LEU A 192 -1.08 -2.27 16.30
CA LEU A 192 -2.50 -1.88 16.36
C LEU A 192 -2.72 -0.45 16.90
N THR A 193 -1.84 0.05 17.77
CA THR A 193 -1.97 1.42 18.28
C THR A 193 -1.62 2.46 17.21
N THR A 194 -0.60 2.20 16.41
CA THR A 194 -0.18 3.03 15.28
C THR A 194 -1.23 2.99 14.16
N GLU A 195 -1.82 1.82 13.90
CA GLU A 195 -2.95 1.70 12.96
C GLU A 195 -4.14 2.57 13.37
N GLY A 196 -4.44 2.64 14.68
CA GLY A 196 -5.46 3.56 15.23
C GLY A 196 -5.20 5.05 14.98
N GLU A 197 -3.95 5.44 14.70
CA GLU A 197 -3.59 6.81 14.34
C GLU A 197 -3.62 7.07 12.83
N TYR A 198 -3.70 6.02 12.01
CA TYR A 198 -3.72 6.11 10.55
C TYR A 198 -5.02 6.79 10.09
N ARG A 199 -4.89 7.71 9.13
CA ARG A 199 -6.04 8.41 8.55
C ARG A 199 -5.90 8.49 7.04
N ASP A 200 -6.92 7.98 6.36
CA ASP A 200 -7.08 8.17 4.92
C ASP A 200 -7.36 9.64 4.62
N PHE A 201 -6.60 10.21 3.68
CA PHE A 201 -6.89 11.54 3.18
C PHE A 201 -8.01 11.45 2.14
N PRO A 202 -9.02 12.34 2.21
CA PRO A 202 -10.18 12.29 1.31
C PRO A 202 -9.86 12.63 -0.15
N ASN A 203 -8.60 12.92 -0.49
CA ASN A 203 -8.19 13.29 -1.83
C ASN A 203 -7.00 12.42 -2.30
N PRO A 204 -7.19 11.50 -3.26
CA PRO A 204 -6.17 10.54 -3.69
C PRO A 204 -4.95 11.18 -4.39
N GLU A 205 -4.98 12.48 -4.70
CA GLU A 205 -3.87 13.18 -5.36
C GLU A 205 -2.77 13.69 -4.42
N GLN A 206 -2.93 13.58 -3.10
CA GLN A 206 -1.98 14.10 -2.11
C GLN A 206 -1.89 13.23 -0.86
N ALA A 207 -1.12 12.14 -0.93
CA ALA A 207 -0.70 11.43 0.28
C ALA A 207 0.56 12.09 0.85
N PHE A 208 0.41 12.83 1.94
CA PHE A 208 1.52 13.25 2.81
C PHE A 208 1.23 12.74 4.21
N VAL A 209 1.99 11.77 4.69
CA VAL A 209 1.99 11.44 6.13
C VAL A 209 2.76 12.53 6.84
N VAL A 210 2.05 13.44 7.51
CA VAL A 210 2.65 14.41 8.42
C VAL A 210 2.49 13.87 9.83
N SER A 211 3.54 13.24 10.37
CA SER A 211 3.64 13.02 11.81
C SER A 211 3.89 14.38 12.47
N LEU A 212 2.83 14.99 13.01
CA LEU A 212 2.96 16.15 13.89
C LEU A 212 3.34 15.65 15.28
N THR A 213 4.63 15.36 15.51
CA THR A 213 5.13 15.27 16.88
C THR A 213 5.11 16.67 17.46
N ASN A 214 4.18 16.95 18.38
CA ASN A 214 4.23 18.15 19.19
C ASN A 214 5.54 18.14 19.98
N GLY A 215 6.45 19.03 19.59
CA GLY A 215 7.71 19.23 20.30
C GLY A 215 7.44 19.63 21.74
N SER A 216 7.72 18.71 22.66
CA SER A 216 7.98 18.99 24.06
C SER A 216 9.24 18.24 24.48
N HIS A 217 10.34 18.99 24.56
CA HIS A 217 11.59 18.67 25.27
C HIS A 217 12.47 17.52 24.76
N ILE A 218 13.61 17.88 24.15
CA ILE A 218 14.97 17.68 24.70
C ILE A 218 15.83 18.88 24.29
#